data_AF-A0A9Q2XNC1-F1
#
_entry.id   AF-A0A9Q2XNC1-F1
#
_cell.length_a   1.000
_cell.length_b   1.000
_cell.length_c   1.000
_cell.angle_alpha   90.00
_cell.angle_beta   90.00
_cell.angle_gamma   90.00
#
_symmetry.space_group_name_H-M   'P 1'
#
loop_
_entity.id
_entity.type
_entity.pdbx_description
1 polymer ?
#
loop_
_entity_poly.entity_id
_entity_poly.type
_entity_poly.pdbx_seq_one_letter_code
_entity_poly.pdbx_strand_id
1 'polypeptide(L)'
;MTQLNQPGSYHRHVDYETGQILHADPITGEVIAQSAIVRAKNPEEKYQAWAAERRVDDLLASDHSSATTLSTFPEAVVAAAEPAKAGRGRPKTSYANPVAAYMYLLAVPDLLPWVDHIITGSIITSTGVTNGKINVKARSVIGALFATEITAEVCKTSEISLRTAQRIAKAARHAAHGIASYVERHPTIKAEMDAEALFRAS
;
A
#
# COMPACT_ATOMS: atom_id res chain seq x y z
N MET A 1 2.05 30.10 -30.48
CA MET A 1 0.87 30.04 -29.59
C MET A 1 0.06 28.82 -29.98
N THR A 2 0.29 27.70 -29.32
CA THR A 2 -0.30 26.40 -29.66
C THR A 2 -1.49 26.16 -28.75
N GLN A 3 -2.63 25.82 -29.35
CA GLN A 3 -3.95 25.85 -28.73
C GLN A 3 -4.07 24.90 -27.52
N LEU A 4 -4.26 25.47 -26.32
CA LEU A 4 -4.73 24.80 -25.11
C LEU A 4 -6.27 24.84 -25.13
N ASN A 5 -6.90 23.94 -25.88
CA ASN A 5 -8.35 23.70 -25.78
C ASN A 5 -8.71 22.30 -26.29
N GLN A 6 -8.11 21.27 -25.69
CA GLN A 6 -8.74 19.96 -25.67
C GLN A 6 -9.52 19.87 -24.36
N PRO A 7 -10.86 19.83 -24.37
CA PRO A 7 -11.63 19.57 -23.16
C PRO A 7 -11.19 18.20 -22.61
N GLY A 8 -10.89 18.16 -21.31
CA GLY A 8 -10.49 16.93 -20.62
C GLY A 8 -11.53 15.82 -20.81
N SER A 9 -11.08 14.56 -20.73
CA SER A 9 -11.94 13.38 -20.85
C SER A 9 -13.18 13.52 -19.95
N TYR A 10 -14.38 13.40 -20.54
CA TYR A 10 -15.66 13.46 -19.83
C TYR A 10 -15.68 12.62 -18.56
N HIS A 11 -16.34 13.09 -17.50
CA HIS A 11 -16.49 12.33 -16.27
C HIS A 11 -17.49 11.19 -16.53
N ARG A 12 -17.02 9.94 -16.38
CA ARG A 12 -17.84 8.74 -16.51
C ARG A 12 -18.51 8.40 -15.18
N HIS A 13 -19.82 8.53 -15.11
CA HIS A 13 -20.65 8.06 -14.01
C HIS A 13 -21.34 6.74 -14.38
N VAL A 14 -21.37 5.78 -13.46
CA VAL A 14 -22.05 4.48 -13.66
C VAL A 14 -23.22 4.42 -12.70
N ASP A 15 -24.43 4.47 -13.24
CA ASP A 15 -25.66 4.32 -12.50
C ASP A 15 -26.08 2.84 -12.52
N TYR A 16 -25.99 2.21 -11.34
CA TYR A 16 -26.33 0.80 -11.17
C TYR A 16 -27.83 0.57 -10.99
N GLU A 17 -28.61 1.59 -10.64
CA GLU A 17 -30.06 1.50 -10.46
C GLU A 17 -30.77 1.55 -11.82
N THR A 18 -30.36 2.48 -12.68
CA THR A 18 -30.92 2.60 -14.05
C THR A 18 -30.19 1.73 -15.08
N GLY A 19 -29.03 1.17 -14.72
CA GLY A 19 -28.25 0.31 -15.59
C GLY A 19 -27.56 1.08 -16.72
N GLN A 20 -27.15 2.32 -16.48
CA GLN A 20 -26.64 3.23 -17.50
C GLN A 20 -25.27 3.80 -17.14
N ILE A 21 -24.51 4.15 -18.17
CA ILE A 21 -23.23 4.85 -18.10
C ILE A 21 -23.47 6.24 -18.67
N LEU A 22 -23.26 7.26 -17.85
CA LEU A 22 -23.40 8.66 -18.22
C LEU A 22 -22.01 9.27 -18.38
N HIS A 23 -21.80 9.97 -19.48
CA HIS A 23 -20.62 10.80 -19.72
C HIS A 23 -21.04 12.25 -19.57
N ALA A 24 -20.61 12.89 -18.48
CA ALA A 24 -20.95 14.26 -18.16
C ALA A 24 -19.76 15.20 -18.39
N ASP A 25 -20.06 16.42 -18.82
CA ASP A 25 -19.09 17.51 -18.83
C ASP A 25 -18.69 17.83 -17.38
N PRO A 26 -17.40 17.79 -17.01
CA PRO A 26 -16.97 18.08 -15.65
C PRO A 26 -17.17 19.55 -15.24
N ILE A 27 -17.35 20.48 -16.19
CA ILE A 27 -17.47 21.92 -15.93
C ILE A 27 -18.95 22.34 -15.84
N THR A 28 -19.80 21.87 -16.77
CA THR A 28 -21.23 22.26 -16.82
C THR A 28 -22.15 21.26 -16.13
N GLY A 29 -21.70 20.02 -15.95
CA GLY A 29 -22.52 18.92 -15.41
C GLY A 29 -23.53 18.36 -16.40
N GLU A 30 -23.54 18.82 -17.65
CA GLU A 30 -24.45 18.33 -18.69
C GLU A 30 -24.04 16.91 -19.14
N VAL A 31 -25.04 16.03 -19.31
CA VAL A 31 -24.82 14.67 -19.83
C VAL A 31 -24.70 14.74 -21.35
N ILE A 32 -23.49 14.50 -21.84
CA ILE A 32 -23.14 14.58 -23.26
C ILE A 32 -23.41 13.26 -23.97
N ALA A 33 -23.22 12.13 -23.29
CA ALA A 33 -23.53 10.81 -23.84
C ALA A 33 -24.03 9.84 -22.78
N GLN A 34 -24.92 8.94 -23.20
CA GLN A 34 -25.51 7.90 -22.37
C GLN A 34 -25.37 6.56 -23.09
N SER A 35 -24.91 5.54 -22.37
CA SER A 35 -24.78 4.18 -22.89
C SER A 35 -25.36 3.19 -21.88
N ALA A 36 -26.12 2.21 -22.33
CA ALA A 36 -26.60 1.16 -21.45
C ALA A 36 -25.42 0.29 -20.96
N ILE A 37 -25.46 -0.14 -19.71
CA ILE A 37 -24.54 -1.16 -19.20
C ILE A 37 -24.85 -2.46 -19.94
N VAL A 38 -23.97 -2.85 -20.86
CA VAL A 38 -24.02 -4.18 -21.48
C VAL A 38 -23.51 -5.19 -20.45
N ARG A 39 -24.42 -5.70 -19.61
CA ARG A 39 -24.12 -6.89 -18.79
C ARG A 39 -24.23 -8.12 -19.66
N ALA A 40 -23.18 -8.93 -19.68
CA ALA A 40 -23.27 -10.26 -20.28
C ALA A 40 -24.36 -11.05 -19.54
N LYS A 41 -25.32 -11.62 -20.29
CA LYS A 41 -26.49 -12.33 -19.75
C LYS A 41 -26.12 -13.50 -18.82
N ASN A 42 -24.93 -14.08 -19.01
CA ASN A 42 -24.38 -15.09 -18.11
C ASN A 42 -22.86 -14.88 -17.92
N PRO A 43 -22.46 -14.05 -16.95
CA PRO A 43 -21.05 -13.78 -16.67
C PRO A 43 -20.32 -15.00 -16.12
N GLU A 44 -21.05 -15.88 -15.43
CA GLU A 44 -20.51 -17.11 -14.86
C GLU A 44 -20.15 -18.12 -15.95
N GLU A 45 -21.02 -18.32 -16.95
CA GLU A 45 -20.69 -19.16 -18.11
C GLU A 45 -19.48 -18.64 -18.89
N LYS A 46 -19.38 -17.32 -19.08
CA LYS A 46 -18.20 -16.71 -19.73
C LYS A 46 -16.92 -16.96 -18.93
N TYR A 47 -17.01 -16.83 -17.61
CA TYR A 47 -15.88 -17.12 -16.72
C TYR A 47 -15.51 -18.61 -16.77
N GLN A 48 -16.49 -19.51 -16.77
CA GLN A 48 -16.25 -20.95 -16.86
C GLN A 48 -15.64 -21.35 -18.20
N ALA A 49 -16.10 -20.77 -19.31
CA ALA A 49 -15.51 -20.98 -20.64
C ALA A 49 -14.06 -20.49 -20.69
N TRP A 50 -13.78 -19.27 -20.23
CA TRP A 50 -12.41 -18.75 -20.12
C TRP A 50 -11.53 -19.62 -19.22
N ALA A 51 -12.06 -20.09 -18.09
CA ALA A 51 -11.33 -20.95 -17.17
C ALA A 51 -11.09 -22.35 -17.75
N ALA A 52 -11.98 -22.86 -18.60
CA ALA A 52 -11.78 -24.12 -19.31
C ALA A 52 -10.70 -23.97 -20.39
N GLU A 53 -10.73 -22.89 -21.19
CA GLU A 53 -9.68 -22.56 -22.16
C GLU A 53 -8.31 -22.47 -21.50
N ARG A 54 -8.21 -21.80 -20.34
CA ARG A 54 -6.96 -21.68 -19.58
C ARG A 54 -6.44 -23.01 -19.06
N ARG A 55 -7.31 -23.94 -18.66
CA ARG A 55 -6.88 -25.27 -18.16
C ARG A 55 -6.36 -26.18 -19.27
N VAL A 56 -6.76 -25.93 -20.51
CA VAL A 56 -6.34 -26.69 -21.70
C VAL A 56 -5.10 -26.08 -22.35
N ASP A 57 -4.70 -24.88 -21.93
CA ASP A 57 -3.51 -24.21 -22.45
C ASP A 57 -2.22 -24.87 -21.91
N ASP A 58 -1.52 -25.60 -22.78
CA ASP A 58 -0.25 -26.28 -22.47
C ASP A 58 0.86 -25.29 -22.07
N LEU A 59 0.73 -24.01 -22.44
CA LEU A 59 1.68 -22.95 -22.07
C LEU A 59 1.45 -22.39 -20.67
N LEU A 60 0.35 -22.73 -20.00
CA LEU A 60 0.04 -22.24 -18.66
C LEU A 60 1.10 -22.66 -17.62
N ALA A 61 1.65 -23.87 -17.76
CA ALA A 61 2.71 -24.37 -16.89
C ALA A 61 4.03 -23.61 -17.12
N SER A 62 4.36 -23.30 -18.39
CA SER A 62 5.54 -22.50 -18.73
C SER A 62 5.41 -21.05 -18.28
N ASP A 63 4.21 -20.45 -18.39
CA ASP A 63 3.94 -19.10 -17.90
C ASP A 63 4.08 -19.02 -16.38
N HIS A 64 3.58 -20.03 -15.65
CA HIS A 64 3.77 -20.12 -14.20
C HIS A 64 5.24 -20.20 -13.81
N SER A 65 6.03 -20.99 -14.55
CA SER A 65 7.47 -21.08 -14.32
C SER A 65 8.18 -19.75 -14.60
N SER A 66 7.85 -19.08 -15.71
CA SER A 66 8.43 -17.79 -16.11
C SER A 66 8.07 -16.66 -15.13
N ALA A 67 6.84 -16.64 -14.61
CA ALA A 67 6.41 -15.70 -13.57
C ALA A 67 7.15 -15.94 -12.23
N THR A 68 7.48 -17.20 -11.92
CA THR A 68 8.30 -17.56 -10.76
C THR A 68 9.74 -17.07 -10.92
N THR A 69 10.32 -17.24 -12.12
CA THR A 69 11.67 -16.75 -12.43
C THR A 69 11.76 -15.22 -12.35
N LEU A 70 10.73 -14.50 -12.82
CA LEU A 70 10.66 -13.04 -12.74
C LEU A 70 10.44 -12.52 -11.30
N SER A 71 9.92 -13.35 -10.38
CA SER A 71 9.80 -13.02 -8.94
C SER A 71 11.06 -13.35 -8.13
N THR A 72 12.12 -13.88 -8.76
CA THR A 72 13.39 -14.14 -8.07
C THR A 72 14.17 -12.83 -7.93
N PHE A 73 13.77 -11.99 -6.97
CA PHE A 73 14.71 -11.05 -6.36
C PHE A 73 15.79 -11.86 -5.64
N PRO A 74 17.08 -11.44 -5.66
CA PRO A 74 18.13 -12.19 -5.00
C PRO A 74 17.82 -12.32 -3.51
N GLU A 75 17.65 -13.56 -3.08
CA GLU A 75 17.48 -13.95 -1.69
C GLU A 75 18.76 -13.52 -0.94
N ALA A 76 18.62 -12.49 -0.09
CA ALA A 76 19.69 -12.08 0.80
C ALA A 76 20.06 -13.29 1.68
N VAL A 77 21.32 -13.69 1.64
CA VAL A 77 21.86 -14.80 2.43
C VAL A 77 21.80 -14.40 3.91
N VAL A 78 20.72 -14.78 4.60
CA VAL A 78 20.61 -14.65 6.04
C VAL A 78 21.36 -15.82 6.67
N ALA A 79 22.42 -15.52 7.41
CA ALA A 79 23.17 -16.50 8.19
C ALA A 79 22.23 -17.29 9.12
N ALA A 80 22.36 -18.61 9.07
CA ALA A 80 21.51 -19.54 9.80
C ALA A 80 21.66 -19.36 11.33
N ALA A 81 20.63 -18.80 11.95
CA ALA A 81 20.38 -18.96 13.38
C ALA A 81 19.49 -20.20 13.58
N GLU A 82 19.85 -21.02 14.58
CA GLU A 82 19.27 -22.33 14.86
C GLU A 82 17.71 -22.33 14.93
N PRO A 83 17.05 -23.40 14.45
CA PRO A 83 15.59 -23.44 14.42
C PRO A 83 15.04 -23.73 15.83
N ALA A 84 14.65 -22.68 16.54
CA ALA A 84 13.72 -22.82 17.65
C ALA A 84 12.39 -23.39 17.11
N LYS A 85 12.00 -24.56 17.62
CA LYS A 85 10.83 -25.36 17.22
C LYS A 85 9.63 -24.49 16.83
N ALA A 86 9.32 -24.44 15.53
CA ALA A 86 8.18 -23.71 15.01
C ALA A 86 6.87 -24.37 15.48
N GLY A 87 6.11 -23.66 16.32
CA GLY A 87 4.72 -24.03 16.61
C GLY A 87 3.89 -24.00 15.33
N ARG A 88 2.92 -24.92 15.23
CA ARG A 88 1.98 -25.01 14.11
C ARG A 88 1.23 -23.67 13.93
N GLY A 89 1.47 -22.95 12.85
CA GLY A 89 0.82 -21.66 12.55
C GLY A 89 1.44 -20.91 11.36
N ARG A 90 0.76 -19.85 10.88
CA ARG A 90 1.31 -18.93 9.86
C ARG A 90 2.59 -18.30 10.40
N PRO A 91 3.70 -18.26 9.63
CA PRO A 91 4.93 -17.59 10.05
C PRO A 91 4.65 -16.17 10.53
N LYS A 92 5.30 -15.75 11.61
CA LYS A 92 5.22 -14.37 12.09
C LYS A 92 5.63 -13.45 10.95
N THR A 93 4.72 -12.57 10.54
CA THR A 93 5.02 -11.59 9.50
C THR A 93 5.90 -10.50 10.11
N SER A 94 7.21 -10.69 10.04
CA SER A 94 8.18 -9.61 10.20
C SER A 94 8.19 -8.73 8.95
N TYR A 95 8.36 -7.43 9.15
CA TYR A 95 8.50 -6.45 8.07
C TYR A 95 9.68 -5.58 8.42
N ALA A 96 10.76 -5.69 7.66
CA ALA A 96 11.92 -4.83 7.81
C ALA A 96 11.50 -3.39 7.53
N ASN A 97 11.78 -2.48 8.46
CA ASN A 97 11.36 -1.10 8.37
C ASN A 97 12.38 -0.28 7.55
N PRO A 98 12.05 0.15 6.33
CA PRO A 98 12.99 0.91 5.50
C PRO A 98 13.32 2.29 6.08
N VAL A 99 12.48 2.84 6.96
CA VAL A 99 12.62 4.21 7.46
C VAL A 99 13.23 4.30 8.85
N ALA A 100 13.41 3.18 9.55
CA ALA A 100 13.87 3.17 10.94
C ALA A 100 15.19 3.92 11.14
N ALA A 101 16.12 3.75 10.19
CA ALA A 101 17.47 4.30 10.25
C ALA A 101 17.51 5.84 10.21
N TYR A 102 16.44 6.50 9.77
CA TYR A 102 16.41 7.95 9.59
C TYR A 102 15.17 8.62 10.16
N MET A 103 14.28 7.86 10.82
CA MET A 103 13.05 8.40 11.38
C MET A 103 13.31 9.53 12.41
N TYR A 104 14.45 9.48 13.10
CA TYR A 104 14.83 10.53 14.05
C TYR A 104 15.06 11.90 13.38
N LEU A 105 15.50 11.94 12.12
CA LEU A 105 15.63 13.18 11.34
C LEU A 105 14.29 13.77 10.95
N LEU A 106 13.29 12.89 10.81
CA LEU A 106 11.96 13.26 10.35
C LEU A 106 11.02 13.65 11.49
N ALA A 107 11.34 13.27 12.73
CA ALA A 107 10.43 13.34 13.87
C ALA A 107 10.96 14.12 15.08
N VAL A 108 12.21 14.60 15.07
CA VAL A 108 12.83 15.32 16.20
C VAL A 108 13.36 16.68 15.72
N PRO A 109 13.08 17.79 16.43
CA PRO A 109 12.27 17.88 17.65
C PRO A 109 10.76 17.70 17.39
N ASP A 110 10.32 18.03 16.19
CA ASP A 110 8.92 17.94 15.76
C ASP A 110 8.81 17.15 14.46
N LEU A 111 7.65 16.53 14.26
CA LEU A 111 7.35 15.76 13.08
C LEU A 111 7.19 16.68 11.85
N LEU A 112 7.92 16.38 10.78
CA LEU A 112 7.80 17.13 9.53
C LEU A 112 6.37 17.02 8.97
N PRO A 113 5.76 18.12 8.45
CA PRO A 113 4.36 18.13 8.03
C PRO A 113 4.02 17.07 6.96
N TRP A 114 4.89 16.88 5.97
CA TRP A 114 4.66 15.90 4.91
C TRP A 114 4.68 14.45 5.45
N VAL A 115 5.47 14.18 6.50
CA VAL A 115 5.53 12.87 7.17
C VAL A 115 4.23 12.65 7.93
N ASP A 116 3.75 13.66 8.66
CA ASP A 116 2.46 13.60 9.36
C ASP A 116 1.30 13.34 8.39
N HIS A 117 1.29 13.98 7.23
CA HIS A 117 0.28 13.73 6.20
C HIS A 117 0.31 12.29 5.67
N ILE A 118 1.50 11.71 5.44
CA ILE A 118 1.64 10.31 5.03
C ILE A 118 1.15 9.37 6.13
N ILE A 119 1.50 9.64 7.39
CA ILE A 119 1.08 8.82 8.54
C ILE A 119 -0.43 8.89 8.70
N THR A 120 -1.01 10.09 8.74
CA THR A 120 -2.45 10.30 8.89
C THR A 120 -3.22 9.67 7.73
N GLY A 121 -2.77 9.89 6.50
CA GLY A 121 -3.34 9.25 5.31
C GLY A 121 -3.29 7.72 5.41
N SER A 122 -2.15 7.16 5.81
CA SER A 122 -1.97 5.71 6.00
C SER A 122 -2.88 5.13 7.06
N ILE A 123 -3.13 5.84 8.16
CA ILE A 123 -4.04 5.37 9.20
C ILE A 123 -5.47 5.30 8.64
N ILE A 124 -5.92 6.37 7.96
CA ILE A 124 -7.26 6.47 7.39
C ILE A 124 -7.48 5.38 6.33
N THR A 125 -6.53 5.20 5.40
CA THR A 125 -6.68 4.27 4.28
C THR A 125 -6.51 2.81 4.69
N SER A 126 -5.50 2.49 5.50
CA SER A 126 -5.14 1.09 5.76
C SER A 126 -5.94 0.47 6.92
N THR A 127 -6.31 1.26 7.94
CA THR A 127 -7.03 0.76 9.11
C THR A 127 -8.50 1.18 9.16
N GLY A 128 -8.89 2.14 8.32
CA GLY A 128 -10.24 2.67 8.25
C GLY A 128 -10.62 3.49 9.47
N VAL A 129 -11.85 4.01 9.42
CA VAL A 129 -12.51 4.72 10.51
C VAL A 129 -13.72 3.92 11.00
N THR A 130 -14.12 4.12 12.24
CA THR A 130 -15.35 3.56 12.79
C THR A 130 -16.11 4.67 13.49
N ASN A 131 -17.36 4.93 13.09
CA ASN A 131 -18.16 6.07 13.56
C ASN A 131 -17.43 7.42 13.45
N GLY A 132 -16.74 7.64 12.32
CA GLY A 132 -15.95 8.86 12.08
C GLY A 132 -14.68 8.99 12.94
N LYS A 133 -14.39 8.02 13.81
CA LYS A 133 -13.20 8.02 14.66
C LYS A 133 -12.10 7.15 14.07
N ILE A 134 -10.87 7.66 14.14
CA ILE A 134 -9.68 6.96 13.70
C ILE A 134 -9.45 5.74 14.61
N ASN A 135 -9.21 4.59 14.01
CA ASN A 135 -9.09 3.30 14.72
C ASN A 135 -7.82 3.15 15.56
N VAL A 136 -6.83 4.02 15.36
CA VAL A 136 -5.49 3.92 15.94
C VAL A 136 -4.95 5.34 16.24
N LYS A 137 -4.20 5.50 17.34
CA LYS A 137 -3.55 6.79 17.67
C LYS A 137 -2.30 7.00 16.81
N ALA A 138 -2.13 8.20 16.24
CA ALA A 138 -0.97 8.55 15.42
C ALA A 138 0.36 8.37 16.17
N ARG A 139 0.43 8.77 17.45
CA ARG A 139 1.61 8.55 18.31
C ARG A 139 2.05 7.08 18.38
N SER A 140 1.11 6.14 18.39
CA SER A 140 1.45 4.71 18.42
C SER A 140 2.04 4.24 17.08
N VAL A 141 1.60 4.82 15.96
CA VAL A 141 2.16 4.55 14.64
C VAL A 141 3.55 5.16 14.49
N ILE A 142 3.74 6.40 14.96
CA ILE A 142 5.05 7.06 15.00
C ILE A 142 6.04 6.22 15.80
N GLY A 143 5.66 5.76 17.00
CA GLY A 143 6.51 4.88 17.81
C GLY A 143 6.90 3.58 17.09
N ALA A 144 5.98 2.98 16.33
CA ALA A 144 6.27 1.79 15.54
C ALA A 144 7.24 2.06 14.36
N LEU A 145 7.27 3.27 13.81
CA LEU A 145 8.19 3.65 12.72
C LEU A 145 9.64 3.80 13.18
N PHE A 146 9.90 3.88 14.50
CA PHE A 146 11.26 3.81 15.05
C PHE A 146 11.78 2.38 15.22
N ALA A 147 10.91 1.36 15.16
CA ALA A 147 11.34 -0.03 15.29
C ALA A 147 12.04 -0.50 14.01
N THR A 148 13.13 -1.25 14.14
CA THR A 148 13.84 -1.88 13.01
C THR A 148 12.95 -2.86 12.25
N GLU A 149 12.05 -3.54 12.97
CA GLU A 149 11.03 -4.42 12.39
C GLU A 149 9.62 -4.06 12.88
N ILE A 150 8.68 -3.94 11.95
CA ILE A 150 7.29 -3.62 12.25
C ILE A 150 6.48 -4.91 12.39
N THR A 151 6.32 -5.36 13.63
CA THR A 151 5.48 -6.52 13.99
C THR A 151 4.37 -6.14 14.97
N ALA A 152 3.32 -6.95 15.02
CA ALA A 152 2.26 -6.76 15.99
C ALA A 152 2.76 -6.99 17.44
N GLU A 153 3.81 -7.78 17.63
CA GLU A 153 4.40 -8.02 18.95
C GLU A 153 5.16 -6.79 19.45
N VAL A 154 5.94 -6.15 18.57
CA VAL A 154 6.63 -4.89 18.87
C VAL A 154 5.62 -3.76 19.15
N CYS A 155 4.49 -3.74 18.45
CA CYS A 155 3.43 -2.75 18.67
C CYS A 155 2.58 -3.04 19.92
N LYS A 156 2.74 -4.19 20.57
CA LYS A 156 1.91 -4.61 21.70
C LYS A 156 2.53 -4.11 23.00
N THR A 157 1.72 -3.41 23.80
CA THR A 157 2.02 -3.07 25.19
C THR A 157 0.99 -3.72 26.10
N SER A 158 1.17 -3.62 27.42
CA SER A 158 0.18 -4.08 28.41
C SER A 158 -1.20 -3.42 28.22
N GLU A 159 -1.24 -2.20 27.71
CA GLU A 159 -2.45 -1.40 27.50
C GLU A 159 -3.10 -1.60 26.11
N ILE A 160 -2.36 -2.19 25.17
CA ILE A 160 -2.78 -2.30 23.77
C ILE A 160 -3.21 -3.74 23.48
N SER A 161 -4.49 -3.91 23.13
CA SER A 161 -5.01 -5.21 22.68
C SER A 161 -4.27 -5.71 21.45
N LEU A 162 -4.18 -7.04 21.27
CA LEU A 162 -3.55 -7.63 20.08
C LEU A 162 -4.15 -7.12 18.77
N ARG A 163 -5.48 -6.94 18.74
CA ARG A 163 -6.19 -6.41 17.57
C ARG A 163 -5.76 -4.97 17.25
N THR A 164 -5.58 -4.14 18.27
CA THR A 164 -5.07 -2.77 18.10
C THR A 164 -3.62 -2.79 17.64
N ALA A 165 -2.77 -3.65 18.22
CA ALA A 165 -1.37 -3.79 17.81
C ALA A 165 -1.22 -4.22 16.34
N GLN A 166 -2.08 -5.15 15.87
CA GLN A 166 -2.13 -5.53 14.46
C GLN A 166 -2.53 -4.36 13.54
N ARG A 167 -3.48 -3.51 13.98
CA ARG A 167 -3.87 -2.30 13.23
C ARG A 167 -2.74 -1.28 13.20
N ILE A 168 -2.03 -1.07 14.33
CA ILE A 168 -0.84 -0.20 14.40
C ILE A 168 0.21 -0.70 13.40
N ALA A 169 0.56 -1.99 13.45
CA ALA A 169 1.54 -2.57 12.55
C ALA A 169 1.14 -2.43 11.08
N LYS A 170 -0.16 -2.60 10.75
CA LYS A 170 -0.66 -2.39 9.38
C LYS A 170 -0.47 -0.94 8.92
N ALA A 171 -0.87 0.03 9.74
CA ALA A 171 -0.71 1.45 9.43
C ALA A 171 0.75 1.84 9.30
N ALA A 172 1.61 1.37 10.22
CA ALA A 172 3.03 1.67 10.23
C ALA A 172 3.74 1.12 8.99
N ARG A 173 3.41 -0.10 8.52
CA ARG A 173 3.97 -0.64 7.26
C ARG A 173 3.58 0.19 6.06
N HIS A 174 2.31 0.59 5.97
CA HIS A 174 1.82 1.43 4.88
C HIS A 174 2.51 2.80 4.90
N ALA A 175 2.65 3.41 6.08
CA ALA A 175 3.34 4.68 6.25
C ALA A 175 4.83 4.58 5.92
N ALA A 176 5.51 3.55 6.40
CA ALA A 176 6.94 3.32 6.13
C ALA A 176 7.21 3.23 4.63
N HIS A 177 6.37 2.49 3.90
CA HIS A 177 6.48 2.42 2.44
C HIS A 177 6.22 3.78 1.77
N GLY A 178 5.20 4.52 2.22
CA GLY A 178 4.89 5.86 1.70
C GLY A 178 6.03 6.86 1.93
N ILE A 179 6.64 6.85 3.12
CA ILE A 179 7.77 7.72 3.47
C ILE A 179 8.99 7.35 2.63
N ALA A 180 9.35 6.06 2.55
CA ALA A 180 10.46 5.60 1.73
C ALA A 180 10.29 6.01 0.26
N SER A 181 9.10 5.76 -0.31
CA SER A 181 8.77 6.17 -1.68
C SER A 181 8.81 7.70 -1.88
N TYR A 182 8.45 8.48 -0.86
CA TYR A 182 8.56 9.94 -0.92
C TYR A 182 10.03 10.37 -0.95
N VAL A 183 10.87 9.85 -0.05
CA VAL A 183 12.31 10.15 -0.01
C VAL A 183 13.00 9.78 -1.33
N GLU A 184 12.70 8.61 -1.90
CA GLU A 184 13.25 8.18 -3.18
C GLU A 184 12.92 9.12 -4.34
N ARG A 185 11.75 9.77 -4.31
CA ARG A 185 11.32 10.73 -5.33
C ARG A 185 11.86 12.14 -5.12
N HIS A 186 12.53 12.40 -4.00
CA HIS A 186 13.08 13.71 -3.64
C HIS A 186 14.59 13.59 -3.38
N PRO A 187 15.43 13.66 -4.44
CA PRO A 187 16.86 13.38 -4.34
C PRO A 187 17.62 14.26 -3.35
N THR A 188 17.19 15.51 -3.15
CA THR A 188 17.78 16.42 -2.17
C THR A 188 17.61 15.92 -0.74
N ILE A 189 16.38 15.55 -0.38
CA ILE A 189 16.05 14.97 0.94
C ILE A 189 16.85 13.68 1.14
N LYS A 190 16.90 12.81 0.13
CA LYS A 190 17.67 11.57 0.20
C LYS A 190 19.16 11.82 0.46
N ALA A 191 19.77 12.76 -0.28
CA ALA A 191 21.18 13.09 -0.11
C ALA A 191 21.49 13.66 1.30
N GLU A 192 20.62 14.50 1.84
CA GLU A 192 20.74 15.02 3.21
C GLU A 192 20.69 13.90 4.25
N MET A 193 19.78 12.94 4.07
CA MET A 193 19.62 11.81 4.98
C MET A 193 20.79 10.83 4.91
N ASP A 194 21.30 10.54 3.70
CA ASP A 194 22.46 9.67 3.50
C ASP A 194 23.73 10.31 4.09
N ALA A 195 23.91 11.63 3.95
CA ALA A 195 25.04 12.36 4.51
C ALA A 195 25.05 12.35 6.06
N GLU A 196 23.89 12.56 6.68
CA GLU A 196 23.75 12.53 8.14
C GLU A 196 23.89 11.09 8.69
N ALA A 197 23.40 10.08 7.96
CA ALA A 197 23.63 8.67 8.30
C ALA A 197 25.13 8.30 8.25
N LEU A 198 25.86 8.78 7.25
CA LEU A 198 27.31 8.64 7.14
C LEU A 198 28.04 9.31 8.31
N PHE A 199 27.66 10.54 8.67
CA PHE A 199 28.27 11.27 9.79
C PHE A 199 28.11 10.55 11.13
N ARG A 200 26.98 9.87 11.36
CA ARG A 200 26.77 9.09 12.59
C ARG A 200 27.47 7.75 12.62
N ALA A 201 27.87 7.24 11.45
CA ALA A 201 28.59 5.98 11.34
C ALA A 201 30.12 6.14 11.49
N SER A 202 30.64 7.38 11.41
CA SER A 202 32.04 7.74 11.66
C SER A 202 32.30 8.11 13.12
#